data_AF-A0A962SMA5-F1
#
_entry.id   AF-A0A962SMA5-F1
#
_cell.length_a   1.000
_cell.length_b   1.000
_cell.length_c   1.000
_cell.angle_alpha   90.00
_cell.angle_beta   90.00
_cell.angle_gamma   90.00
#
_symmetry.space_group_name_H-M   'P 1'
#
loop_
_entity.id
_entity.type
_entity.pdbx_description
1 polymer ?
#
loop_
_entity_poly.entity_id
_entity_poly.type
_entity_poly.pdbx_seq_one_letter_code
_entity_poly.pdbx_strand_id
1 'polypeptide(L)'
;MTQGSKPNLEEWRVQAEKELRGRSLDELTWNTPEGIAVKPLYTAEDLEGLAHHNSLPGSDPFLRGPRATMYAGRPWTVRQYAGFS
;
A
#
# COMPACT_ATOMS: atom_id res chain seq x y z
N MET A 1 8.02 -27.67 15.13
CA MET A 1 7.26 -26.64 14.39
C MET A 1 7.66 -26.76 12.94
N THR A 2 6.81 -27.37 12.12
CA THR A 2 7.11 -27.65 10.71
C THR A 2 7.11 -26.32 9.95
N GLN A 3 8.27 -25.90 9.45
CA GLN A 3 8.37 -24.78 8.52
C GLN A 3 7.63 -25.18 7.24
N GLY A 4 6.36 -24.78 7.11
CA GLY A 4 5.65 -24.85 5.83
C GLY A 4 6.36 -23.93 4.84
N SER A 5 6.57 -24.41 3.61
CA SER A 5 7.14 -23.62 2.52
C SER A 5 6.39 -22.29 2.39
N LYS A 6 7.10 -21.17 2.42
CA LYS A 6 6.49 -19.86 2.18
C LYS A 6 6.08 -19.80 0.71
N PRO A 7 4.83 -19.41 0.38
CA PRO A 7 4.43 -19.22 -1.00
C PRO A 7 5.37 -18.21 -1.68
N ASN A 8 5.86 -18.55 -2.87
CA ASN A 8 6.80 -17.73 -3.63
C ASN A 8 6.06 -16.91 -4.71
N LEU A 9 6.57 -15.72 -5.05
CA LEU A 9 6.00 -14.84 -6.06
C LEU A 9 5.88 -15.51 -7.43
N GLU A 10 6.87 -16.35 -7.81
CA GLU A 10 6.83 -17.09 -9.07
C GLU A 10 5.70 -18.12 -9.12
N GLU A 11 5.41 -18.79 -8.01
CA GLU A 11 4.30 -19.75 -7.94
C GLU A 11 2.96 -19.05 -8.11
N TRP A 12 2.82 -17.88 -7.46
CA TRP A 12 1.65 -17.02 -7.64
C TRP A 12 1.50 -16.56 -9.09
N ARG A 13 2.60 -16.14 -9.73
CA ARG A 13 2.58 -15.66 -11.12
C ARG A 13 2.08 -16.75 -12.08
N VAL A 14 2.62 -17.96 -11.96
CA VAL A 14 2.19 -19.12 -12.78
C VAL A 14 0.71 -19.43 -12.55
N GLN A 15 0.25 -19.38 -11.29
CA GLN A 15 -1.16 -19.61 -10.99
C GLN A 15 -2.05 -18.52 -11.58
N ALA A 16 -1.68 -17.24 -11.44
CA ALA A 16 -2.43 -16.11 -11.96
C ALA A 16 -2.54 -16.16 -13.49
N GLU A 17 -1.45 -16.45 -14.19
CA GLU A 17 -1.44 -16.61 -15.66
C GLU A 17 -2.35 -17.76 -16.12
N LYS A 18 -2.37 -18.88 -15.38
CA LYS A 18 -3.29 -19.99 -15.65
C LYS A 18 -4.76 -19.57 -15.49
N GLU A 19 -5.08 -18.80 -14.45
CA GLU A 19 -6.42 -18.28 -14.19
C GLU A 19 -6.87 -17.24 -15.21
N LEU A 20 -5.93 -16.48 -15.78
CA LEU A 20 -6.18 -15.47 -16.81
C LEU A 20 -6.52 -16.03 -18.19
N ARG A 21 -6.34 -17.35 -18.41
CA ARG A 21 -6.74 -18.08 -19.62
C ARG A 21 -6.24 -17.43 -20.92
N GLY A 22 -4.96 -17.06 -20.94
CA GLY A 22 -4.30 -16.48 -22.12
C GLY A 22 -4.28 -14.96 -22.19
N ARG A 23 -4.91 -14.25 -21.23
CA ARG A 23 -4.70 -12.81 -21.02
C ARG A 23 -3.38 -12.56 -20.30
N SER A 24 -2.73 -11.43 -20.58
CA SER A 24 -1.47 -11.07 -19.91
C SER A 24 -1.73 -10.67 -18.46
N LEU A 25 -0.77 -10.96 -17.57
CA LEU A 25 -0.78 -10.43 -16.20
C LEU A 25 -0.74 -8.89 -16.18
N ASP A 26 -0.14 -8.28 -17.21
CA ASP A 26 -0.07 -6.82 -17.36
C ASP A 26 -1.46 -6.18 -17.47
N GLU A 27 -2.47 -6.91 -17.96
CA GLU A 27 -3.85 -6.43 -18.04
C GLU A 27 -4.47 -6.19 -16.66
N LEU A 28 -3.91 -6.81 -15.60
CA LEU A 28 -4.34 -6.57 -14.22
C LEU A 28 -3.69 -5.33 -13.60
N THR A 29 -2.72 -4.71 -14.26
CA THR A 29 -2.09 -3.48 -13.76
C THR A 29 -3.03 -2.30 -13.96
N TRP A 30 -3.36 -1.62 -12.87
CA TRP A 30 -4.19 -0.42 -12.94
C TRP A 30 -3.34 0.82 -13.15
N ASN A 31 -3.49 1.45 -14.32
CA ASN A 31 -2.91 2.76 -14.59
C ASN A 31 -3.82 3.86 -14.03
N THR A 32 -3.42 4.48 -12.93
CA THR A 32 -4.22 5.52 -12.29
C THR A 32 -4.14 6.84 -13.09
N PRO A 33 -5.11 7.76 -12.95
CA PRO A 33 -5.06 9.08 -13.57
C PRO A 33 -3.81 9.90 -13.20
N GLU A 34 -3.20 9.60 -12.05
CA GLU A 34 -1.95 10.22 -11.57
C GLU A 34 -0.71 9.72 -12.32
N GLY A 35 -0.85 8.77 -13.25
CA GLY A 35 0.25 8.20 -14.03
C GLY A 35 1.03 7.10 -13.28
N ILE A 36 0.42 6.49 -12.25
CA ILE A 36 1.03 5.44 -11.44
C ILE A 36 0.50 4.08 -11.90
N ALA A 37 1.41 3.16 -12.21
CA ALA A 37 1.09 1.77 -12.51
C ALA A 37 0.98 0.96 -11.21
N VAL A 38 -0.25 0.68 -10.78
CA VAL A 38 -0.53 -0.10 -9.58
C VAL A 38 -0.49 -1.59 -9.91
N LYS A 39 0.47 -2.29 -9.31
CA LYS A 39 0.65 -3.74 -9.49
C LYS A 39 -0.54 -4.51 -8.90
N PRO A 40 -0.91 -5.66 -9.49
CA PRO A 40 -2.00 -6.49 -8.97
C PRO A 40 -1.67 -7.19 -7.65
N LEU A 41 -0.39 -7.28 -7.30
CA LEU A 41 0.10 -7.82 -6.03
C LEU A 41 1.36 -7.05 -5.60
N TYR A 42 1.47 -6.77 -4.30
CA TYR A 42 2.67 -6.23 -3.67
C TYR A 42 3.15 -7.18 -2.57
N THR A 43 4.46 -7.29 -2.40
CA THR A 43 5.10 -8.18 -1.42
C THR A 43 6.05 -7.43 -0.49
N ALA A 44 6.72 -8.15 0.42
CA ALA A 44 7.68 -7.55 1.34
C ALA A 44 8.90 -6.99 0.60
N GLU A 45 9.29 -7.63 -0.51
CA GLU A 45 10.37 -7.20 -1.40
C GLU A 45 10.09 -5.81 -2.00
N ASP A 46 8.82 -5.42 -2.16
CA ASP A 46 8.45 -4.09 -2.65
C ASP A 46 8.68 -2.96 -1.64
N LEU A 47 8.93 -3.31 -0.37
CA LEU A 47 9.30 -2.35 0.67
C LEU A 47 10.82 -2.10 0.69
N GLU A 48 11.61 -2.93 0.01
CA GLU A 48 13.07 -2.80 -0.02
C GLU A 48 13.47 -1.49 -0.70
N GLY A 49 14.40 -0.76 -0.09
CA GLY A 49 14.86 0.53 -0.60
C GLY A 49 13.88 1.70 -0.40
N LEU A 50 12.69 1.47 0.17
CA LEU A 50 11.76 2.55 0.47
C LEU A 50 12.30 3.44 1.60
N ALA A 51 12.56 4.71 1.32
CA ALA A 51 13.04 5.65 2.32
C ALA A 51 11.97 5.90 3.40
N HIS A 52 12.40 6.08 4.66
CA HIS A 52 11.56 6.49 5.79
C HIS A 52 10.38 5.54 6.14
N HIS A 53 10.34 4.30 5.62
CA HIS A 53 9.28 3.35 5.95
C HIS A 53 9.21 3.01 7.46
N ASN A 54 10.35 3.08 8.16
CA ASN A 54 10.47 2.90 9.61
C ASN A 54 10.37 4.21 10.43
N SER A 55 9.95 5.32 9.81
CA SER A 55 9.76 6.59 10.53
C SER A 55 8.67 6.49 11.60
N LEU A 56 8.75 7.37 12.61
CA LEU A 56 7.78 7.45 13.70
C LEU A 56 6.91 8.70 13.59
N PRO A 57 5.62 8.64 13.97
CA PRO A 57 4.76 9.82 13.98
C PRO A 57 5.33 10.87 14.96
N GLY A 58 5.18 12.15 14.61
CA GLY A 58 5.70 13.27 15.41
C GLY A 58 7.20 13.53 15.28
N SER A 59 7.89 12.84 14.36
CA SER A 59 9.30 13.06 14.03
C SER A 59 9.49 13.29 12.54
N ASP A 60 10.49 14.09 12.15
CA ASP A 60 10.87 14.34 10.75
C ASP A 60 11.14 13.01 10.01
N PRO A 61 10.68 12.82 8.75
CA PRO A 61 10.00 13.76 7.85
C PRO A 61 8.46 13.78 7.99
N PHE A 62 7.93 13.34 9.13
CA PHE A 62 6.51 13.34 9.47
C PHE A 62 5.61 12.50 8.56
N LEU A 63 6.17 11.50 7.86
CA LEU A 63 5.44 10.63 6.94
C LEU A 63 4.27 9.89 7.61
N ARG A 64 4.44 9.51 8.89
CA ARG A 64 3.38 8.86 9.70
C ARG A 64 2.50 9.85 10.49
N GLY A 65 2.67 11.14 10.24
CA GLY A 65 1.88 12.22 10.82
C GLY A 65 2.67 13.14 11.77
N PRO A 66 2.15 14.34 12.04
CA PRO A 66 2.87 15.40 12.74
C PRO A 66 2.84 15.31 14.28
N ARG A 67 2.05 14.40 14.87
CA ARG A 67 1.90 14.27 16.34
C ARG A 67 2.24 12.83 16.75
N ALA A 68 2.98 12.65 17.83
CA ALA A 68 3.40 11.33 18.31
C ALA A 68 2.21 10.36 18.58
N THR A 69 1.10 10.88 19.09
CA THR A 69 -0.09 10.07 19.44
C THR A 69 -1.19 10.11 18.38
N MET A 70 -1.06 10.94 17.33
CA MET A 70 -2.07 11.19 16.30
C MET A 70 -3.49 11.26 16.89
N TYR A 71 -4.38 10.36 16.46
CA TYR A 71 -5.78 10.34 16.83
C TYR A 71 -6.10 9.42 18.02
N ALA A 72 -5.10 8.79 18.65
CA ALA A 72 -5.32 7.89 19.78
C ALA A 72 -5.89 8.61 21.02
N GLY A 73 -5.53 9.89 21.22
CA GLY A 73 -6.05 10.72 22.32
C GLY A 73 -7.14 11.71 21.92
N ARG A 74 -7.04 12.30 20.72
CA ARG A 74 -8.02 13.28 20.22
C ARG A 74 -8.20 13.09 18.70
N PRO A 75 -9.41 12.81 18.21
CA PRO A 75 -9.66 12.59 16.79
C PRO A 75 -9.50 13.89 15.97
N TRP A 76 -9.53 13.75 14.64
CA TRP A 76 -9.51 14.91 13.74
C TRP A 76 -10.72 15.82 13.99
N THR A 77 -10.54 17.12 13.77
CA THR A 77 -11.63 18.09 13.93
C THR A 77 -12.57 18.02 12.73
N VAL A 78 -13.86 17.77 12.97
CA VAL A 78 -14.89 17.89 11.93
C VAL A 78 -15.09 19.38 11.60
N ARG A 79 -14.97 19.75 10.33
CA ARG A 79 -15.18 21.13 9.85
C ARG A 79 -16.18 21.14 8.70
N GLN A 80 -17.42 21.54 8.98
CA GLN A 80 -18.54 21.46 8.02
C GLN A 80 -18.61 22.63 7.04
N TYR A 81 -17.87 23.72 7.28
CA TYR A 81 -17.91 24.95 6.46
C TYR A 81 -19.34 25.36 6.06
N ALA A 82 -20.24 25.46 7.04
CA ALA A 82 -21.60 25.92 6.82
C ALA A 82 -21.65 27.45 6.67
N GLY A 83 -22.47 27.93 5.73
CA GLY A 83 -22.71 29.35 5.46
C GLY A 83 -24.05 29.53 4.73
N PHE A 84 -24.54 30.76 4.67
CA PHE A 84 -25.77 31.14 3.96
C PHE A 84 -25.43 32.15 2.85
N SER A 85 -26.33 32.30 1.88
CA SER A 85 -26.24 33.31 0.80
C SER A 85 -26.52 34.73 1.28
#